data_AF-A0A958DY03-F1
#
_entry.id   AF-A0A958DY03-F1
#
_cell.length_a   1.000
_cell.length_b   1.000
_cell.length_c   1.000
_cell.angle_alpha   90.00
_cell.angle_beta   90.00
_cell.angle_gamma   90.00
#
_symmetry.space_group_name_H-M   'P 1'
#
loop_
_entity.id
_entity.type
_entity.pdbx_description
1 polymer ?
#
loop_
_entity_poly.entity_id
_entity_poly.type
_entity_poly.pdbx_seq_one_letter_code
_entity_poly.pdbx_strand_id
1 'polypeptide(L)'
;MEQLWGCIGAVFGSWMNDRAIVYRRQYSIPHNWGTAVNVQAMVFGNLGDDCATGVGLTRNCSDGTPGFCGDYLINAQGEDVVAGTRTPKRVEESLEADNPAAFAELTKIGKILENHYKEVQDIEFTVQQGQVWMLQTRNAKRTGFAAVRIAVDLVNEGLIDEKTALQKRRIPADDLNQLLQPIF
;
A
#
# COMPACT_ATOMS: atom_id res chain seq x y z
N MET A 1 -21.39 21.13 7.62
CA MET A 1 -22.07 20.00 6.93
C MET A 1 -22.10 20.14 5.42
N GLU A 2 -22.24 21.36 4.87
CA GLU A 2 -22.26 21.59 3.42
C GLU A 2 -21.03 21.02 2.70
N GLN A 3 -19.82 21.30 3.18
CA GLN A 3 -18.58 20.76 2.62
C GLN A 3 -18.56 19.22 2.60
N LEU A 4 -18.99 18.56 3.68
CA LEU A 4 -19.03 17.10 3.77
C LEU A 4 -19.96 16.51 2.71
N TRP A 5 -21.18 17.02 2.59
CA TRP A 5 -22.14 16.57 1.58
C TRP A 5 -21.68 16.89 0.16
N GLY A 6 -21.01 18.04 -0.04
CA GLY A 6 -20.35 18.38 -1.31
C GLY A 6 -19.29 17.36 -1.70
N CYS A 7 -18.40 16.98 -0.79
CA CYS A 7 -17.37 15.97 -1.03
C CYS A 7 -17.98 14.57 -1.30
N ILE A 8 -18.99 14.15 -0.53
CA ILE A 8 -19.71 12.88 -0.75
C ILE A 8 -20.32 12.86 -2.16
N GLY A 9 -21.02 13.93 -2.54
CA GLY A 9 -21.61 14.06 -3.87
C GLY A 9 -20.55 14.05 -4.99
N ALA A 10 -19.41 14.72 -4.77
CA ALA A 10 -18.29 14.73 -5.71
C ALA A 10 -17.69 13.33 -5.92
N VAL A 11 -17.53 12.53 -4.86
CA VAL A 11 -17.03 11.15 -4.97
C VAL A 11 -17.99 10.30 -5.79
N PHE A 12 -19.30 10.35 -5.51
CA PHE A 12 -20.28 9.60 -6.30
C PHE A 12 -20.34 10.08 -7.76
N GLY A 13 -20.26 11.38 -8.01
CA GLY A 13 -20.18 11.94 -9.37
C GLY A 13 -18.93 11.47 -10.12
N SER A 14 -17.80 11.33 -9.42
CA SER A 14 -16.54 10.87 -10.00
C SER A 14 -16.60 9.44 -10.54
N TRP A 15 -17.51 8.59 -10.03
CA TRP A 15 -17.69 7.22 -10.54
C TRP A 15 -18.06 7.19 -12.02
N MET A 16 -18.75 8.23 -12.51
CA MET A 16 -19.22 8.31 -13.89
C MET A 16 -18.34 9.17 -14.79
N ASN A 17 -17.15 9.58 -14.34
CA ASN A 17 -16.24 10.33 -15.20
C ASN A 17 -15.63 9.44 -16.31
N ASP A 18 -15.20 10.05 -17.41
CA ASP A 18 -14.69 9.34 -18.59
C ASP A 18 -13.50 8.44 -18.27
N ARG A 19 -12.57 8.94 -17.43
CA ARG A 19 -11.38 8.19 -17.03
C ARG A 19 -11.75 6.90 -16.27
N ALA A 20 -12.70 6.97 -15.35
CA ALA A 20 -13.19 5.83 -14.58
C ALA A 20 -13.95 4.85 -15.46
N ILE A 21 -14.75 5.33 -16.41
CA ILE A 21 -15.44 4.47 -17.39
C ILE A 21 -14.43 3.68 -18.22
N VAL A 22 -13.41 4.35 -18.77
CA VAL A 22 -12.35 3.70 -19.56
C VAL A 22 -11.57 2.69 -18.72
N TYR A 23 -11.16 3.09 -17.50
CA TYR A 23 -10.45 2.21 -16.58
C TYR A 23 -11.27 0.94 -16.26
N ARG A 24 -12.56 1.08 -15.95
CA ARG A 24 -13.43 -0.06 -15.68
C ARG A 24 -13.58 -1.00 -16.87
N ARG A 25 -13.66 -0.48 -18.10
CA ARG A 25 -13.68 -1.31 -19.31
C ARG A 25 -12.38 -2.09 -19.48
N GLN A 26 -11.23 -1.42 -19.28
CA GLN A 26 -9.92 -2.05 -19.38
C GLN A 26 -9.74 -3.21 -18.39
N TYR A 27 -10.19 -3.01 -17.14
CA TYR A 27 -10.02 -4.00 -16.07
C TYR A 27 -11.27 -4.85 -15.80
N SER A 28 -12.28 -4.79 -16.69
CA SER A 28 -13.54 -5.56 -16.58
C SER A 28 -14.27 -5.37 -15.23
N ILE A 29 -14.28 -4.15 -14.70
CA ILE A 29 -14.96 -3.82 -13.43
C ILE A 29 -16.42 -3.43 -13.74
N PRO A 30 -17.43 -4.11 -13.16
CA PRO A 30 -18.83 -3.82 -13.44
C PRO A 30 -19.25 -2.40 -13.04
N HIS A 31 -20.03 -1.75 -13.92
CA HIS A 31 -20.52 -0.39 -13.69
C HIS A 31 -21.47 -0.27 -12.49
N ASN A 32 -22.21 -1.33 -12.19
CA ASN A 32 -23.24 -1.39 -11.17
C ASN A 32 -22.69 -1.51 -9.73
N TRP A 33 -21.38 -1.68 -9.55
CA TRP A 33 -20.78 -1.77 -8.22
C TRP A 33 -20.79 -0.43 -7.46
N GLY A 34 -20.66 0.69 -8.19
CA GLY A 34 -20.52 2.00 -7.56
C GLY A 34 -19.17 2.19 -6.86
N THR A 35 -19.08 3.25 -6.05
CA THR A 35 -17.93 3.53 -5.18
C THR A 35 -18.42 3.96 -3.80
N ALA A 36 -17.64 3.67 -2.75
CA ALA A 36 -17.96 4.07 -1.39
C ALA A 36 -17.31 5.42 -1.04
N VAL A 37 -17.76 6.03 0.05
CA VAL A 37 -17.12 7.21 0.64
C VAL A 37 -16.67 6.87 2.05
N ASN A 38 -15.37 7.00 2.32
CA ASN A 38 -14.80 6.86 3.65
C ASN A 38 -14.69 8.24 4.29
N VAL A 39 -15.24 8.40 5.49
CA VAL A 39 -15.11 9.61 6.30
C VAL A 39 -14.37 9.23 7.57
N GLN A 40 -13.19 9.79 7.77
CA GLN A 40 -12.28 9.41 8.85
C GLN A 40 -11.88 10.64 9.66
N ALA A 41 -11.61 10.44 10.96
CA ALA A 41 -10.98 11.47 11.77
C ALA A 41 -9.56 11.73 11.28
N MET A 42 -9.17 13.00 11.22
CA MET A 42 -7.84 13.39 10.74
C MET A 42 -6.75 13.07 11.76
N VAL A 43 -5.61 12.66 11.23
CA VAL A 43 -4.30 12.67 11.89
C VAL A 43 -3.33 13.43 10.99
N PHE A 44 -2.33 14.08 11.58
CA PHE A 44 -1.52 15.09 10.93
C PHE A 44 -0.04 14.70 10.93
N GLY A 45 0.49 14.42 9.73
CA GLY A 45 1.92 14.20 9.50
C GLY A 45 2.75 15.49 9.40
N ASN A 46 2.13 16.66 9.53
CA ASN A 46 2.68 17.98 9.20
C ASN A 46 2.60 19.01 10.35
N LEU A 47 2.65 18.56 11.61
CA LEU A 47 2.65 19.47 12.78
C LEU A 47 4.06 19.85 13.24
N GLY A 48 5.10 19.26 12.66
CA GLY A 48 6.49 19.43 13.08
C GLY A 48 7.36 18.28 12.61
N ASP A 49 8.63 18.31 13.00
CA ASP A 49 9.64 17.35 12.57
C ASP A 49 9.53 15.99 13.30
N ASP A 50 8.69 15.91 14.34
CA ASP A 50 8.29 14.68 15.04
C ASP A 50 7.05 14.01 14.41
N CYS A 51 6.59 14.54 13.27
CA CYS A 51 5.48 14.02 12.48
C CYS A 51 5.95 13.61 11.08
N ALA A 52 5.26 12.62 10.49
CA ALA A 52 5.56 12.14 9.15
C ALA A 52 4.33 11.51 8.49
N THR A 53 4.39 11.31 7.18
CA THR A 53 3.45 10.46 6.43
C THR A 53 4.23 9.52 5.53
N GLY A 54 3.68 8.35 5.21
CA GLY A 54 4.36 7.44 4.32
C GLY A 54 3.48 6.34 3.75
N VAL A 55 4.06 5.66 2.76
CA VAL A 55 3.57 4.44 2.14
C VAL A 55 4.57 3.33 2.44
N GLY A 56 4.08 2.14 2.76
CA GLY A 56 4.91 1.01 3.14
C GLY A 56 4.39 -0.30 2.56
N LEU A 57 5.31 -1.22 2.32
CA LEU A 57 5.04 -2.59 1.90
C LEU A 57 5.60 -3.54 2.96
N THR A 58 4.90 -4.63 3.25
CA THR A 58 5.42 -5.65 4.21
C THR A 58 6.58 -6.47 3.64
N ARG A 59 6.72 -6.49 2.32
CA ARG A 59 7.83 -7.04 1.53
C ARG A 59 8.02 -6.18 0.29
N ASN A 60 9.24 -6.12 -0.24
CA ASN A 60 9.52 -5.42 -1.48
C ASN A 60 8.74 -6.07 -2.64
N CYS A 61 7.84 -5.31 -3.27
CA CYS A 61 6.98 -5.81 -4.34
C CYS A 61 7.65 -5.82 -5.73
N SER A 62 8.91 -5.38 -5.82
CA SER A 62 9.72 -5.45 -7.03
C SER A 62 10.51 -6.76 -7.13
N ASP A 63 11.10 -7.23 -6.02
CA ASP A 63 11.98 -8.41 -5.99
C ASP A 63 11.57 -9.50 -4.97
N GLY A 64 10.55 -9.24 -4.16
CA GLY A 64 10.03 -10.14 -3.13
C GLY A 64 10.86 -10.23 -1.85
N THR A 65 11.89 -9.38 -1.66
CA THR A 65 12.67 -9.38 -0.41
C THR A 65 11.80 -9.09 0.81
N PRO A 66 11.91 -9.86 1.90
CA PRO A 66 11.13 -9.63 3.10
C PRO A 66 11.64 -8.43 3.89
N GLY A 67 10.74 -7.70 4.53
CA GLY A 67 11.07 -6.52 5.34
C GLY A 67 10.16 -5.35 5.01
N PHE A 68 9.84 -4.55 6.05
CA PHE A 68 9.02 -3.36 5.86
C PHE A 68 9.82 -2.30 5.10
N CYS A 69 9.36 -1.91 3.92
CA CYS A 69 10.05 -0.99 3.02
C CYS A 69 9.07 -0.01 2.39
N GLY A 70 9.55 1.13 1.89
CA GLY A 70 8.68 2.14 1.29
C GLY A 70 9.24 3.54 1.38
N ASP A 71 8.34 4.52 1.30
CA ASP A 71 8.67 5.93 1.18
C ASP A 71 7.94 6.74 2.25
N TYR A 72 8.62 7.71 2.84
CA TYR A 72 8.02 8.63 3.80
C TYR A 72 8.58 10.05 3.69
N LEU A 73 7.83 11.01 4.22
CA LEU A 73 8.21 12.40 4.34
C LEU A 73 7.94 12.88 5.77
N ILE A 74 8.94 13.53 6.35
CA ILE A 74 8.82 14.24 7.64
C ILE A 74 8.11 15.56 7.41
N ASN A 75 7.24 15.94 8.34
CA ASN A 75 6.51 17.20 8.34
C ASN A 75 5.78 17.42 6.99
N ALA A 76 4.89 16.48 6.64
CA ALA A 76 4.24 16.37 5.34
C ALA A 76 2.86 15.73 5.45
N GLN A 77 2.04 15.86 4.40
CA GLN A 77 0.80 15.08 4.23
C GLN A 77 0.87 14.18 3.00
N GLY A 78 -0.05 13.22 2.90
CA GLY A 78 -0.04 12.20 1.84
C GLY A 78 0.00 12.79 0.43
N GLU A 79 -0.57 13.98 0.23
CA GLU A 79 -0.48 14.73 -1.03
C GLU A 79 0.98 15.00 -1.43
N ASP A 80 1.85 15.38 -0.50
CA ASP A 80 3.27 15.67 -0.77
C ASP A 80 4.04 14.44 -1.25
N VAL A 81 3.67 13.26 -0.74
CA VAL A 81 4.26 11.97 -1.15
C VAL A 81 3.87 11.65 -2.59
N VAL A 82 2.62 11.95 -2.98
CA VAL A 82 2.09 11.68 -4.33
C VAL A 82 2.52 12.74 -5.35
N ALA A 83 2.60 14.00 -4.94
CA ALA A 83 2.92 15.12 -5.81
C ALA A 83 4.38 15.14 -6.27
N GLY A 84 5.29 14.48 -5.54
CA GLY A 84 6.70 14.37 -5.91
C GLY A 84 7.46 15.71 -5.85
N THR A 85 6.92 16.71 -5.16
CA THR A 85 7.57 18.03 -4.96
C THR A 85 8.74 17.94 -3.99
N ARG A 86 8.72 16.96 -3.10
CA ARG A 86 9.78 16.65 -2.14
C ARG A 86 10.29 15.24 -2.41
N THR A 87 11.60 15.06 -2.35
CA THR A 87 12.21 13.72 -2.44
C THR A 87 11.86 12.92 -1.18
N PRO A 88 11.12 11.81 -1.30
CA PRO A 88 10.83 10.96 -0.14
C PRO A 88 12.10 10.29 0.37
N LYS A 89 12.11 10.01 1.68
CA LYS A 89 13.12 9.16 2.31
C LYS A 89 12.66 7.71 2.25
N ARG A 90 13.61 6.78 2.15
CA ARG A 90 13.34 5.33 2.19
C ARG A 90 13.15 4.86 3.63
N VAL A 91 12.05 4.14 3.89
CA VAL A 91 11.72 3.64 5.22
C VAL A 91 12.81 2.71 5.75
N GLU A 92 13.22 1.75 4.92
CA GLU A 92 14.21 0.72 5.24
C GLU A 92 15.64 1.26 5.41
N GLU A 93 15.92 2.49 4.95
CA GLU A 93 17.26 3.09 5.04
C GLU A 93 17.38 4.09 6.18
N SER A 94 16.30 4.80 6.52
CA SER A 94 16.40 6.01 7.35
C SER A 94 15.36 6.15 8.45
N LEU A 95 14.21 5.48 8.37
CA LEU A 95 13.15 5.68 9.37
C LEU A 95 13.58 5.17 10.75
N GLU A 96 14.36 4.08 10.81
CA GLU A 96 14.88 3.57 12.08
C GLU A 96 15.79 4.59 12.78
N ALA A 97 16.57 5.37 12.03
CA ALA A 97 17.43 6.42 12.59
C ALA A 97 16.64 7.67 12.97
N ASP A 98 15.68 8.07 12.14
CA ASP A 98 14.87 9.28 12.34
C ASP A 98 13.81 9.10 13.44
N ASN A 99 13.17 7.93 13.52
CA ASN A 99 12.18 7.59 14.52
C ASN A 99 12.14 6.06 14.80
N PRO A 100 13.02 5.57 15.70
CA PRO A 100 13.14 4.14 15.99
C PRO A 100 11.82 3.50 16.49
N ALA A 101 11.04 4.26 17.28
CA ALA A 101 9.78 3.78 17.85
C ALA A 101 8.75 3.53 16.74
N ALA A 102 8.61 4.48 15.80
CA ALA A 102 7.70 4.34 14.67
C ALA A 102 8.11 3.19 13.75
N PHE A 103 9.40 3.04 13.45
CA PHE A 103 9.89 1.94 12.61
C PHE A 103 9.61 0.56 13.24
N ALA A 104 9.86 0.41 14.54
CA ALA A 104 9.56 -0.82 15.28
C ALA A 104 8.06 -1.13 15.30
N GLU A 105 7.22 -0.11 15.50
CA GLU A 105 5.76 -0.25 15.48
C GLU A 105 5.24 -0.62 14.09
N LEU A 106 5.69 0.05 13.03
CA LEU A 106 5.32 -0.27 11.65
C LEU A 106 5.73 -1.69 11.25
N THR A 107 6.96 -2.10 11.60
CA THR A 107 7.43 -3.47 11.36
C THR A 107 6.57 -4.51 12.08
N LYS A 108 6.17 -4.23 13.32
CA LYS A 108 5.26 -5.09 14.09
C LYS A 108 3.88 -5.15 13.45
N ILE A 109 3.30 -4.01 13.09
CA ILE A 109 1.98 -3.93 12.43
C ILE A 109 2.01 -4.65 11.09
N GLY A 110 3.06 -4.46 10.29
CA GLY A 110 3.24 -5.15 9.01
C GLY A 110 3.19 -6.67 9.16
N LYS A 111 3.90 -7.22 10.15
CA LYS A 111 3.84 -8.67 10.47
C LYS A 111 2.44 -9.11 10.88
N ILE A 112 1.72 -8.32 11.68
CA ILE A 112 0.34 -8.62 12.09
C ILE A 112 -0.57 -8.68 10.86
N LEU A 113 -0.50 -7.67 9.99
CA LEU A 113 -1.34 -7.58 8.80
C LEU A 113 -1.03 -8.69 7.80
N GLU A 114 0.25 -8.98 7.54
CA GLU A 114 0.65 -10.09 6.67
C GLU A 114 0.22 -11.44 7.24
N ASN A 115 0.33 -11.65 8.55
CA ASN A 115 -0.18 -12.85 9.21
C ASN A 115 -1.69 -12.97 9.20
N HIS A 116 -2.42 -11.86 9.20
CA HIS A 116 -3.88 -11.85 9.17
C HIS A 116 -4.41 -12.10 7.75
N TYR A 117 -3.95 -11.31 6.79
CA TYR A 117 -4.37 -11.39 5.39
C TYR A 117 -3.71 -12.54 4.63
N LYS A 118 -2.64 -13.12 5.19
CA LYS A 118 -1.81 -14.14 4.55
C LYS A 118 -1.28 -13.65 3.21
N GLU A 119 -0.93 -12.38 3.10
CA GLU A 119 -0.58 -11.73 1.85
C GLU A 119 0.22 -10.46 2.13
N VAL A 120 1.14 -10.11 1.22
CA VAL A 120 1.91 -8.88 1.31
C VAL A 120 0.98 -7.69 1.25
N GLN A 121 1.15 -6.75 2.18
CA GLN A 121 0.29 -5.59 2.32
C GLN A 121 0.98 -4.32 1.83
N ASP A 122 0.21 -3.50 1.12
CA ASP A 122 0.46 -2.11 0.77
C ASP A 122 -0.31 -1.22 1.75
N ILE A 123 0.43 -0.37 2.44
CA ILE A 123 0.03 0.29 3.68
C ILE A 123 0.24 1.79 3.55
N GLU A 124 -0.73 2.58 3.98
CA GLU A 124 -0.58 4.02 4.18
C GLU A 124 -0.60 4.32 5.68
N PHE A 125 0.34 5.14 6.14
CA PHE A 125 0.48 5.48 7.55
C PHE A 125 0.81 6.95 7.76
N THR A 126 0.50 7.44 8.96
CA THR A 126 0.92 8.76 9.45
C THR A 126 1.52 8.59 10.83
N VAL A 127 2.63 9.29 11.09
CA VAL A 127 3.19 9.48 12.41
C VAL A 127 2.79 10.88 12.88
N GLN A 128 2.04 10.97 13.97
CA GLN A 128 1.70 12.24 14.60
C GLN A 128 2.34 12.28 15.98
N GLN A 129 3.34 13.15 16.16
CA GLN A 129 4.05 13.35 17.42
C GLN A 129 4.56 12.02 18.02
N GLY A 130 5.24 11.24 17.18
CA GLY A 130 5.78 9.93 17.54
C GLY A 130 4.79 8.75 17.57
N GLN A 131 3.48 8.97 17.46
CA GLN A 131 2.48 7.89 17.42
C GLN A 131 2.17 7.46 15.98
N VAL A 132 2.23 6.15 15.71
CA VAL A 132 1.86 5.57 14.40
C VAL A 132 0.34 5.41 14.28
N TRP A 133 -0.21 5.86 13.15
CA TRP A 133 -1.59 5.71 12.75
C TRP A 133 -1.68 5.03 11.39
N MET A 134 -2.44 3.94 11.33
CA MET A 134 -2.69 3.21 10.08
C MET A 134 -3.90 3.80 9.38
N LEU A 135 -3.73 4.20 8.12
CA LEU A 135 -4.77 4.85 7.32
C LEU A 135 -5.40 3.91 6.31
N GLN A 136 -4.58 3.06 5.68
CA GLN A 136 -5.02 2.11 4.67
C GLN A 136 -4.16 0.85 4.74
N THR A 137 -4.75 -0.30 4.41
CA THR A 137 -4.03 -1.51 4.04
C THR A 137 -4.78 -2.21 2.91
N ARG A 138 -4.05 -2.82 1.99
CA ARG A 138 -4.60 -3.67 0.93
C ARG A 138 -3.55 -4.67 0.47
N ASN A 139 -3.97 -5.74 -0.22
CA ASN A 139 -3.01 -6.63 -0.88
C ASN A 139 -2.19 -5.84 -1.90
N ALA A 140 -0.87 -5.93 -1.80
CA ALA A 140 0.04 -5.19 -2.65
C ALA A 140 0.05 -5.71 -4.09
N LYS A 141 0.09 -4.79 -5.05
CA LYS A 141 0.49 -5.10 -6.43
C LYS A 141 2.00 -5.36 -6.46
N ARG A 142 2.44 -6.22 -7.35
CA ARG A 142 3.83 -6.69 -7.43
C ARG A 142 4.20 -7.17 -8.81
N THR A 143 5.50 -7.31 -9.05
CA THR A 143 6.04 -7.93 -10.26
C THR A 143 5.82 -9.45 -10.24
N GLY A 144 5.93 -10.10 -11.39
CA GLY A 144 5.88 -11.56 -11.48
C GLY A 144 7.01 -12.25 -10.70
N PHE A 145 8.21 -11.65 -10.70
CA PHE A 145 9.36 -12.10 -9.89
C PHE A 145 9.03 -12.08 -8.40
N ALA A 146 8.56 -10.95 -7.89
CA ALA A 146 8.17 -10.81 -6.50
C ALA A 146 7.02 -11.77 -6.15
N ALA A 147 6.01 -11.91 -7.01
CA ALA A 147 4.86 -12.79 -6.77
C ALA A 147 5.29 -14.25 -6.50
N VAL A 148 6.18 -14.79 -7.32
CA VAL A 148 6.68 -16.17 -7.15
C VAL A 148 7.47 -16.31 -5.84
N ARG A 149 8.43 -15.41 -5.60
CA ARG A 149 9.24 -15.46 -4.38
C ARG A 149 8.37 -15.34 -3.12
N ILE A 150 7.49 -14.35 -3.07
CA ILE A 150 6.56 -14.11 -1.96
C ILE A 150 5.72 -15.36 -1.70
N ALA A 151 5.14 -15.96 -2.75
CA ALA A 151 4.30 -17.14 -2.59
C ALA A 151 5.08 -18.33 -2.02
N VAL A 152 6.33 -18.54 -2.47
CA VAL A 152 7.22 -19.59 -1.94
C VAL A 152 7.60 -19.30 -0.48
N ASP A 153 7.98 -18.07 -0.16
CA ASP A 153 8.33 -17.66 1.20
C ASP A 153 7.15 -17.86 2.17
N LEU A 154 5.94 -17.45 1.78
CA LEU A 154 4.73 -17.63 2.61
C LEU A 154 4.40 -19.12 2.84
N VAL A 155 4.73 -20.02 1.91
CA VAL A 155 4.59 -21.47 2.11
C VAL A 155 5.66 -21.98 3.08
N ASN A 156 6.92 -21.59 2.87
CA ASN A 156 8.04 -22.01 3.72
C ASN A 156 7.88 -21.52 5.17
N GLU A 157 7.29 -20.34 5.36
CA GLU A 157 6.94 -19.76 6.66
C GLU A 157 5.68 -20.39 7.28
N GLY A 158 5.00 -21.30 6.57
CA GLY A 158 3.79 -21.97 7.04
C GLY A 158 2.56 -21.08 7.11
N LEU A 159 2.56 -19.93 6.43
CA LEU A 159 1.43 -19.00 6.42
C LEU A 159 0.32 -19.43 5.46
N ILE A 160 0.67 -20.12 4.38
CA ILE A 160 -0.25 -20.67 3.38
C ILE A 160 0.20 -22.07 2.94
N ASP A 161 -0.71 -22.84 2.35
CA ASP A 161 -0.36 -24.09 1.68
C ASP A 161 -0.03 -23.89 0.19
N GLU A 162 0.56 -24.90 -0.44
CA GLU A 162 0.95 -24.88 -1.86
C GLU A 162 -0.26 -24.62 -2.79
N LYS A 163 -1.43 -25.18 -2.46
CA LYS A 163 -2.66 -24.96 -3.23
C LYS A 163 -3.10 -23.50 -3.20
N THR A 164 -2.96 -22.84 -2.05
CA THR A 164 -3.25 -21.42 -1.88
C THR A 164 -2.23 -20.57 -2.63
N ALA A 165 -0.94 -20.94 -2.60
CA ALA A 165 0.13 -20.27 -3.32
C ALA A 165 -0.12 -20.22 -4.85
N LEU A 166 -0.66 -21.29 -5.42
CA LEU A 166 -0.96 -21.41 -6.85
C LEU A 166 -2.25 -20.69 -7.30
N GLN A 167 -2.99 -20.05 -6.40
CA GLN A 167 -4.20 -19.31 -6.79
C GLN A 167 -3.85 -18.11 -7.68
N LYS A 168 -4.68 -17.85 -8.70
CA LYS A 168 -4.50 -16.73 -9.65
C LYS A 168 -4.29 -15.37 -8.98
N ARG A 169 -4.90 -15.14 -7.82
CA ARG A 169 -4.75 -13.88 -7.05
C ARG A 169 -3.34 -13.67 -6.49
N ARG A 170 -2.56 -14.74 -6.35
CA ARG A 170 -1.20 -14.71 -5.81
C ARG A 170 -0.17 -14.61 -6.90
N ILE A 171 -0.25 -15.54 -7.85
CA ILE A 171 0.58 -15.62 -9.04
C ILE A 171 -0.35 -15.62 -10.26
N PRO A 172 -0.67 -14.45 -10.83
CA PRO A 172 -1.38 -14.38 -12.10
C PRO A 172 -0.55 -15.05 -13.20
N ALA A 173 -1.19 -15.90 -14.02
CA ALA A 173 -0.48 -16.63 -15.07
C ALA A 173 0.24 -15.68 -16.05
N ASP A 174 -0.39 -14.54 -16.37
CA ASP A 174 0.18 -13.55 -17.30
C ASP A 174 1.42 -12.85 -16.74
N ASP A 175 1.56 -12.77 -15.41
CA ASP A 175 2.72 -12.13 -14.76
C ASP A 175 3.99 -12.98 -14.90
N LEU A 176 3.85 -14.30 -15.11
CA LEU A 176 4.99 -15.19 -15.36
C LEU A 176 5.71 -14.86 -16.68
N ASN A 177 5.05 -14.19 -17.62
CA ASN A 177 5.71 -13.72 -18.84
C ASN A 177 6.84 -12.73 -18.54
N GLN A 178 6.77 -11.99 -17.42
CA GLN A 178 7.85 -11.09 -16.99
C GLN A 178 9.14 -11.86 -16.67
N LEU A 179 9.04 -13.15 -16.29
CA LEU A 179 10.20 -14.03 -16.04
C LEU A 179 10.87 -14.51 -17.33
N LEU A 180 10.15 -14.45 -18.44
CA LEU A 180 10.56 -15.00 -19.74
C LEU A 180 11.06 -13.92 -20.70
N GLN A 181 11.01 -12.65 -20.29
CA GLN A 181 11.43 -11.50 -21.09
C GLN A 181 12.68 -10.85 -20.49
N PRO A 182 13.58 -10.29 -21.31
CA PRO A 182 14.63 -9.41 -20.82
C PRO A 182 14.01 -8.24 -20.05
N ILE A 183 14.53 -7.98 -18.85
CA ILE A 183 14.18 -6.79 -18.08
C ILE A 183 15.05 -5.65 -18.62
N PHE A 184 14.42 -4.59 -19.13
CA PHE A 184 15.10 -3.38 -19.63
C PHE A 184 15.05 -2.27 -18.59
#